data_AF-A0A9E5NN03-F1
#
_entry.id   AF-A0A9E5NN03-F1
#
_cell.length_a   1.000
_cell.length_b   1.000
_cell.length_c   1.000
_cell.angle_alpha   90.00
_cell.angle_beta   90.00
_cell.angle_gamma   90.00
#
_symmetry.space_group_name_H-M   'P 1'
#
loop_
_entity.id
_entity.type
_entity.pdbx_description
1 polymer ?
#
loop_
_entity_poly.entity_id
_entity_poly.type
_entity_poly.pdbx_seq_one_letter_code
_entity_poly.pdbx_strand_id
1 'polypeptide(L)' 'MSQLDLVGLVLSYTFAFGLLALMEYTHRRLGWARDLTRKIIHIGAGTWTFGIVLIFDHWWWGIVPTATFV' A
#
# COMPACT_ATOMS: atom_id res chain seq x y z
N MET A 1 15.91 -12.12 7.68
CA MET A 1 14.51 -11.75 7.38
C MET A 1 13.63 -12.74 8.09
N SER A 2 12.75 -12.29 8.97
CA SER A 2 11.85 -13.18 9.73
C SER A 2 10.63 -13.60 8.89
N GLN A 3 9.82 -14.53 9.41
CA GLN A 3 8.55 -14.89 8.78
C GLN A 3 7.59 -13.69 8.74
N LEU A 4 7.56 -12.89 9.80
CA LEU A 4 6.75 -11.67 9.86
C LEU A 4 7.23 -10.60 8.89
N ASP A 5 8.55 -10.45 8.70
CA ASP A 5 9.09 -9.55 7.66
C ASP A 5 8.65 -9.99 6.26
N LEU A 6 8.67 -11.30 5.96
CA LEU A 6 8.21 -11.84 4.68
C LEU A 6 6.71 -11.62 4.48
N VAL A 7 5.90 -11.92 5.49
CA VAL A 7 4.44 -11.68 5.48
C VAL A 7 4.16 -10.19 5.30
N GLY A 8 4.87 -9.33 6.01
CA GLY A 8 4.78 -7.87 5.90
C GLY A 8 5.09 -7.39 4.48
N LEU A 9 6.11 -7.93 3.83
CA LEU A 9 6.43 -7.61 2.43
C LEU A 9 5.30 -8.02 1.48
N VAL A 10 4.83 -9.26 1.59
CA VAL A 10 3.72 -9.76 0.75
C VAL A 10 2.45 -8.92 0.95
N LEU A 11 2.12 -8.60 2.20
CA LEU A 11 0.98 -7.74 2.53
C LEU A 11 1.16 -6.33 1.99
N SER A 12 2.37 -5.77 2.04
CA SER A 12 2.66 -4.43 1.51
C SER A 12 2.42 -4.34 0.00
N TYR A 13 2.92 -5.31 -0.77
CA TYR A 13 2.64 -5.35 -2.21
C TYR A 13 1.17 -5.61 -2.50
N THR A 14 0.55 -6.55 -1.78
CA THR A 14 -0.88 -6.87 -1.93
C THR A 14 -1.75 -5.65 -1.64
N PHE A 15 -1.44 -4.90 -0.58
CA PHE A 15 -2.13 -3.67 -0.23
C PHE A 15 -1.94 -2.58 -1.29
N ALA A 16 -0.71 -2.36 -1.77
CA ALA A 16 -0.43 -1.35 -2.79
C ALA A 16 -1.17 -1.64 -4.11
N PHE A 17 -1.01 -2.86 -4.66
CA PHE A 17 -1.71 -3.25 -5.88
C PHE A 17 -3.22 -3.30 -5.69
N GLY A 18 -3.70 -3.77 -4.54
CA GLY A 18 -5.12 -3.79 -4.20
C GLY A 18 -5.73 -2.39 -4.15
N LEU A 19 -5.04 -1.44 -3.51
CA LEU A 19 -5.48 -0.04 -3.42
C LEU A 19 -5.52 0.61 -4.81
N LEU A 20 -4.48 0.40 -5.63
CA LEU A 20 -4.45 0.88 -7.01
C LEU A 20 -5.57 0.28 -7.87
N ALA A 21 -5.73 -1.04 -7.84
CA ALA A 21 -6.75 -1.74 -8.61
C ALA A 21 -8.16 -1.31 -8.21
N LEU A 22 -8.42 -1.19 -6.90
CA LEU A 22 -9.70 -0.74 -6.37
C LEU A 22 -10.02 0.68 -6.81
N MET A 23 -9.06 1.60 -6.70
CA MET A 23 -9.24 3.01 -7.07
C MET A 23 -9.35 3.22 -8.58
N GLU A 24 -8.66 2.41 -9.38
CA GLU A 24 -8.83 2.40 -10.83
C GLU A 24 -10.21 1.85 -11.22
N TYR A 25 -10.67 0.81 -10.52
CA TYR A 25 -12.01 0.26 -10.72
C TYR A 25 -13.09 1.29 -10.41
N THR A 26 -13.01 2.00 -9.27
CA THR A 26 -13.99 3.05 -8.93
C THR A 26 -13.94 4.21 -9.92
N HIS A 27 -12.75 4.61 -10.38
CA HIS A 27 -12.64 5.60 -11.45
C HIS A 27 -13.35 5.15 -12.73
N ARG A 28 -13.02 3.95 -13.24
CA ARG A 28 -13.54 3.47 -14.54
C ARG A 28 -15.02 3.07 -14.52
N ARG A 29 -15.49 2.50 -13.41
CA ARG A 29 -16.85 1.92 -13.33
C ARG A 29 -17.85 2.83 -12.64
N LEU A 30 -17.41 3.64 -11.68
CA LEU A 30 -18.28 4.54 -10.92
C LEU A 30 -18.08 6.01 -11.30
N GLY A 31 -17.13 6.32 -12.21
CA GLY A 31 -16.89 7.68 -12.69
C GLY A 31 -16.27 8.61 -11.65
N TRP A 32 -15.62 8.07 -10.61
CA TRP A 32 -14.99 8.90 -9.58
C TRP A 32 -13.91 9.80 -10.18
N ALA A 33 -13.83 11.04 -9.72
CA ALA A 33 -12.82 11.98 -10.19
C ALA A 33 -11.41 11.45 -9.91
N ARG A 34 -10.51 11.58 -10.89
CA ARG A 34 -9.12 11.09 -10.78
C ARG A 34 -8.36 11.75 -9.64
N ASP A 35 -8.66 13.01 -9.32
CA ASP A 35 -8.04 13.72 -8.20
C ASP A 35 -8.45 13.12 -6.84
N LEU A 36 -9.70 12.64 -6.72
CA LEU A 36 -10.18 11.97 -5.52
C LEU A 36 -9.49 10.61 -5.35
N THR A 37 -9.46 9.78 -6.39
CA THR A 37 -8.83 8.45 -6.33
C THR A 37 -7.34 8.55 -6.04
N ARG A 38 -6.64 9.52 -6.66
CA ARG A 38 -5.23 9.81 -6.34
C ARG A 38 -5.04 10.18 -4.86
N LYS A 39 -5.88 11.07 -4.30
CA LYS A 39 -5.79 11.43 -2.88
C LYS A 39 -5.98 10.22 -1.96
N ILE A 40 -6.95 9.35 -2.27
CA ILE A 40 -7.20 8.13 -1.50
C ILE A 40 -5.98 7.19 -1.56
N ILE A 41 -5.38 7.01 -2.75
CA ILE A 41 -4.16 6.19 -2.91
C ILE A 41 -3.03 6.73 -2.02
N HIS A 42 -2.79 8.04 -2.01
CA HIS A 42 -1.71 8.64 -1.22
C HIS A 42 -1.97 8.54 0.28
N ILE A 43 -3.21 8.80 0.73
CA ILE A 43 -3.59 8.67 2.15
C ILE A 43 -3.49 7.20 2.58
N GLY A 44 -3.99 6.27 1.77
CA GLY A 44 -3.92 4.83 2.06
C GLY A 44 -2.48 4.33 2.13
N ALA A 45 -1.65 4.70 1.14
CA ALA A 45 -0.23 4.37 1.14
C ALA A 45 0.51 4.97 2.34
N GLY A 46 0.24 6.23 2.69
CA GLY A 46 0.83 6.86 3.88
C GLY A 46 0.41 6.19 5.19
N THR A 47 -0.86 5.80 5.28
CA THR A 47 -1.42 5.10 6.44
C THR A 47 -0.83 3.70 6.62
N TRP A 48 -0.29 3.08 5.56
CA TRP A 48 0.38 1.78 5.64
C TRP A 48 1.61 1.77 6.56
N THR A 49 2.12 2.94 6.94
CA THR A 49 3.15 3.06 8.01
C THR A 49 2.74 2.32 9.29
N PHE A 50 1.45 2.32 9.65
CA PHE A 50 0.96 1.53 10.79
C PHE A 50 1.11 0.02 10.56
N GLY A 51 0.84 -0.46 9.35
CA GLY A 51 1.07 -1.86 8.98
C GLY A 51 2.54 -2.26 9.09
N ILE A 52 3.46 -1.36 8.72
CA ILE A 52 4.90 -1.60 8.88
C ILE A 52 5.26 -1.81 10.35
N VAL A 53 4.83 -0.90 11.23
CA VAL A 53 5.16 -0.97 12.67
C VAL A 53 4.49 -2.17 13.37
N LEU A 54 3.28 -2.55 12.96
CA LEU A 54 2.51 -3.61 13.62
C LEU A 54 2.87 -5.02 13.17
N ILE A 55 3.36 -5.19 11.93
CA ILE A 55 3.55 -6.52 11.33
C ILE A 55 5.02 -6.90 11.30
N PHE A 56 5.93 -5.99 10.95
CA PHE A 56 7.33 -6.32 10.74
C PHE A 56 8.07 -6.45 12.06
N ASP A 57 8.94 -7.45 12.17
CA ASP A 57 9.92 -7.50 13.26
C ASP A 57 10.98 -6.41 13.08
N HIS A 58 11.35 -6.13 11.82
CA HIS A 58 12.28 -5.08 11.49
C HIS A 58 11.67 -4.08 10.52
N TRP A 59 11.32 -2.90 11.04
CA TRP A 59 10.64 -1.82 10.30
C TRP A 59 11.34 -1.40 9.00
N TRP A 60 12.67 -1.54 8.90
CA TRP A 60 13.43 -1.13 7.70
C TRP A 60 13.11 -1.97 6.47
N TRP A 61 12.59 -3.19 6.62
CA TRP A 61 12.06 -3.95 5.48
C TRP A 61 10.85 -3.26 4.84
N GLY A 62 10.11 -2.44 5.60
CA GLY A 62 9.03 -1.61 5.08
C GLY A 62 9.48 -0.53 4.08
N ILE A 63 10.78 -0.24 3.99
CA ILE A 63 11.34 0.68 2.98
C ILE A 63 11.30 0.05 1.58
N VAL A 64 11.41 -1.28 1.47
CA VAL A 64 11.44 -1.98 0.18
C VAL A 64 10.18 -1.69 -0.66
N PRO A 65 8.95 -1.91 -0.16
CA PRO A 65 7.75 -1.62 -0.93
C PRO A 65 7.61 -0.13 -1.22
N THR A 66 7.95 0.77 -0.28
CA THR A 66 7.81 2.22 -0.52
C THR A 66 8.78 2.71 -1.60
N ALA A 67 10.05 2.31 -1.54
CA ALA A 67 11.07 2.66 -2.53
C ALA A 67 10.80 2.04 -3.92
N THR A 68 10.01 0.97 -4.01
CA THR A 68 9.63 0.37 -5.29
C THR A 68 8.65 1.24 -6.10
N PHE A 69 7.85 2.07 -5.42
CA PHE A 69 6.76 2.84 -6.04
C PHE A 69 6.99 4.36 -6.09
N VAL A 70 8.14 4.84 -5.58
CA VAL A 70 8.55 6.26 -5.61
C VAL A 70 9.19 6.62 -6.95
#